data_AF-A0A2N2XGC1-F1
#
_entry.id   AF-A0A2N2XGC1-F1
#
_cell.length_a   1.000
_cell.length_b   1.000
_cell.length_c   1.000
_cell.angle_alpha   90.00
_cell.angle_beta   90.00
_cell.angle_gamma   90.00
#
_symmetry.space_group_name_H-M   'P 1'
#
loop_
_entity.id
_entity.type
_entity.pdbx_description
1 polymer ?
#
loop_
_entity_poly.entity_id
_entity_poly.type
_entity_poly.pdbx_seq_one_letter_code
_entity_poly.pdbx_strand_id
1 'polypeptide(L)'
;MIEEQVKIHDKFSVEIKLGFIARKKQEISDFAVNTWMFIPNSLDINRVTYEKPDFYRDLKSNIRLITPVYLLRDIAIREKEPFALVEKSFEDLASQPSRTHVSEYEYHIRMFVSIVKSALREDINHILNNGINEDIEYLVDSYVSNTG
;
A
#
# COMPACT_ATOMS: atom_id res chain seq x y z
N MET A 1 -11.85 -0.70 13.59
CA MET A 1 -10.92 0.12 14.39
C MET A 1 -10.01 0.81 13.39
N ILE A 2 -10.01 2.15 13.35
CA ILE A 2 -9.19 2.90 12.39
C ILE A 2 -7.79 3.02 13.02
N GLU A 3 -6.81 2.32 12.46
CA GLU A 3 -5.39 2.56 12.77
C GLU A 3 -5.00 3.88 12.11
N GLU A 4 -4.99 4.97 12.87
CA GLU A 4 -4.57 6.27 12.38
C GLU A 4 -3.05 6.40 12.54
N GLN A 5 -2.33 6.53 11.42
CA GLN A 5 -0.93 6.93 11.43
C GLN A 5 -0.81 8.31 10.82
N VAL A 6 -0.60 9.31 11.67
CA VAL A 6 -0.20 10.65 11.24
C VAL A 6 1.32 10.68 11.12
N LYS A 7 1.84 11.08 9.96
CA LYS A 7 3.28 11.20 9.72
C LYS A 7 3.60 12.50 9.00
N ILE A 8 4.75 13.09 9.35
CA ILE A 8 5.34 14.17 8.56
C ILE A 8 5.78 13.54 7.23
N HIS A 9 5.21 13.99 6.12
CA HIS A 9 5.57 13.48 4.79
C HIS A 9 6.80 14.22 4.26
N ASP A 10 6.79 15.54 4.33
CA ASP A 10 7.92 16.40 3.99
C ASP A 10 7.86 17.72 4.78
N LYS A 11 8.65 18.73 4.37
CA LYS A 11 8.71 20.04 5.03
C LYS A 11 7.39 20.82 4.99
N PHE A 12 6.47 20.48 4.08
CA PHE A 12 5.26 21.26 3.80
C PHE A 12 3.97 20.42 3.89
N SER A 13 4.06 19.13 4.18
CA SER A 13 2.90 18.24 4.18
C SER A 13 2.92 17.22 5.30
N VAL A 14 1.72 16.93 5.78
CA VAL A 14 1.42 15.86 6.74
C VAL A 14 0.54 14.85 6.03
N GLU A 15 0.82 13.57 6.23
CA GLU A 15 0.04 12.47 5.67
C GLU A 15 -0.75 11.78 6.80
N ILE A 16 -2.05 11.56 6.55
CA ILE A 16 -2.94 10.81 7.42
C ILE A 16 -3.35 9.52 6.69
N LYS A 17 -2.92 8.37 7.20
CA LYS A 17 -3.27 7.05 6.64
C LYS A 17 -4.44 6.47 7.41
N LEU A 18 -5.48 6.09 6.69
CA LEU A 18 -6.69 5.48 7.23
C LEU A 18 -6.93 4.12 6.54
N GLY A 19 -7.11 3.07 7.33
CA GLY A 19 -7.49 1.75 6.84
C GLY A 19 -9.01 1.61 6.74
N PHE A 20 -9.52 1.17 5.58
CA PHE A 20 -10.93 0.86 5.38
C PHE A 20 -11.09 -0.56 4.83
N ILE A 21 -11.93 -1.36 5.47
CA ILE A 21 -12.25 -2.73 5.04
C ILE A 21 -13.60 -2.69 4.33
N ALA A 22 -13.57 -2.81 3.00
CA ALA A 22 -14.78 -2.84 2.18
C ALA A 22 -15.60 -4.12 2.42
N ARG A 23 -16.94 -4.00 2.32
CA ARG A 23 -17.84 -5.14 2.50
C ARG A 23 -17.96 -5.94 1.21
N LYS A 24 -17.49 -7.20 1.21
CA LYS A 24 -17.47 -8.09 0.03
C LYS A 24 -18.81 -8.27 -0.71
N LYS A 25 -19.95 -8.06 -0.04
CA LYS A 25 -21.30 -8.25 -0.63
C LYS A 25 -21.91 -6.97 -1.20
N GLN A 26 -21.22 -5.83 -1.10
CA GLN A 26 -21.69 -4.55 -1.63
C GLN A 26 -20.77 -4.11 -2.77
N GLU A 27 -21.36 -3.80 -3.92
CA GLU A 27 -20.65 -3.29 -5.09
C GLU A 27 -20.05 -1.90 -4.84
N ILE A 28 -20.76 -1.07 -4.06
CA ILE A 28 -20.32 0.27 -3.67
C ILE A 28 -20.19 0.30 -2.14
N SER A 29 -19.02 0.73 -1.67
CA SER A 29 -18.76 0.97 -0.24
C SER A 29 -18.49 2.45 -0.03
N ASP A 30 -19.41 3.13 0.65
CA ASP A 30 -19.22 4.51 1.06
C ASP A 30 -18.44 4.58 2.38
N PHE A 31 -17.53 5.54 2.49
CA PHE A 31 -16.86 5.86 3.74
C PHE A 31 -16.89 7.37 3.97
N ALA A 32 -17.02 7.76 5.24
CA ALA A 32 -16.94 9.14 5.68
C ALA A 32 -15.89 9.25 6.78
N VAL A 33 -15.09 10.31 6.73
CA VAL A 33 -14.08 10.62 7.74
C VAL A 33 -14.42 11.97 8.35
N ASN A 34 -14.64 11.99 9.65
CA ASN A 34 -14.76 13.22 10.42
C ASN A 34 -13.41 13.48 11.09
N THR A 35 -12.76 14.58 10.73
CA THR A 35 -11.42 14.94 11.22
C THR A 35 -11.49 16.28 11.97
N TRP A 36 -10.90 16.33 13.15
CA TRP A 36 -10.69 17.56 13.91
C TRP A 36 -9.19 17.81 14.04
N MET A 37 -8.74 18.99 13.62
CA MET A 37 -7.34 19.40 13.71
C MET A 37 -7.22 20.58 14.66
N PHE A 38 -6.24 20.50 15.56
CA PHE A 38 -5.83 21.61 16.40
C PHE A 38 -4.53 22.19 15.85
N ILE A 39 -4.57 23.46 15.46
CA ILE A 39 -3.42 24.16 14.89
C ILE A 39 -2.98 25.26 15.87
N PRO A 40 -1.71 25.29 16.31
CA PRO A 40 -1.20 26.34 17.18
C PRO A 40 -1.29 27.72 16.52
N ASN A 41 -1.68 28.74 17.28
CA ASN A 41 -1.75 30.13 16.80
C ASN A 41 -0.40 30.66 16.29
N SER A 42 0.73 30.10 16.75
CA SER A 42 2.08 30.49 16.31
C SER A 42 2.37 30.15 14.84
N LEU A 43 1.56 29.30 14.20
CA LEU A 43 1.67 28.98 12.78
C LEU A 43 0.91 29.99 11.90
N ASP A 44 0.18 30.92 12.50
CA ASP A 44 -0.63 31.94 11.81
C ASP A 44 -1.58 31.38 10.75
N ILE A 45 -2.11 30.17 10.98
CA ILE A 45 -3.14 29.55 10.15
C ILE A 45 -4.50 29.86 10.78
N ASN A 46 -5.25 30.78 10.15
CA ASN A 46 -6.56 31.19 10.61
C ASN A 46 -7.47 31.56 9.41
N ARG A 47 -8.73 31.90 9.66
CA ARG A 47 -9.72 32.16 8.60
C ARG A 47 -9.40 33.33 7.68
N VAL A 48 -8.45 34.19 8.05
CA VAL A 48 -8.00 35.35 7.24
C VAL A 48 -6.77 34.99 6.41
N THR A 49 -5.86 34.19 6.96
CA THR A 49 -4.58 33.82 6.32
C THR A 49 -4.65 32.51 5.55
N TYR A 50 -5.63 31.66 5.83
CA TYR A 50 -5.86 30.38 5.18
C TYR A 50 -7.35 30.06 5.15
N GLU A 51 -7.98 30.37 4.01
CA GLU A 51 -9.42 30.23 3.90
C GLU A 51 -9.83 28.79 3.65
N LYS A 52 -11.14 28.52 3.80
CA LYS A 52 -11.73 27.21 3.51
C LYS A 52 -11.40 26.71 2.09
N PRO A 53 -11.50 27.53 1.01
CA PRO A 53 -11.15 27.07 -0.33
C PRO A 53 -9.67 26.69 -0.48
N ASP A 54 -8.77 27.40 0.22
CA ASP A 54 -7.33 27.09 0.23
C ASP A 54 -7.09 25.72 0.85
N PHE A 55 -7.73 25.43 1.99
CA PHE A 55 -7.67 24.11 2.64
C PHE A 55 -8.06 22.97 1.69
N TYR A 56 -9.19 23.08 0.99
CA TYR A 56 -9.64 22.02 0.08
C TYR A 56 -8.81 21.93 -1.20
N ARG A 57 -8.19 23.04 -1.64
CA ARG A 57 -7.27 23.02 -2.79
C ARG A 57 -5.98 22.27 -2.46
N ASP A 58 -5.49 22.39 -1.24
CA ASP A 58 -4.23 21.76 -0.80
C ASP A 58 -4.44 20.31 -0.33
N LEU A 59 -5.69 19.91 -0.06
CA LEU A 59 -6.04 18.55 0.32
C LEU A 59 -5.86 17.58 -0.86
N LYS A 60 -4.93 16.63 -0.72
CA LYS A 60 -4.74 15.53 -1.66
C LYS A 60 -5.27 14.22 -1.07
N SER A 61 -6.31 13.66 -1.69
CA SER A 61 -6.87 12.36 -1.32
C SER A 61 -6.42 11.30 -2.33
N ASN A 62 -5.75 10.26 -1.83
CA ASN A 62 -5.33 9.11 -2.62
C ASN A 62 -5.94 7.83 -2.03
N ILE A 63 -6.48 6.98 -2.89
CA ILE A 63 -7.00 5.67 -2.49
C ILE A 63 -6.09 4.60 -3.08
N ARG A 64 -5.70 3.64 -2.25
CA ARG A 64 -4.94 2.47 -2.66
C ARG A 64 -5.42 1.24 -1.92
N LEU A 65 -5.19 0.07 -2.50
CA LEU A 65 -5.35 -1.19 -1.79
C LEU A 65 -4.36 -1.28 -0.62
N ILE A 66 -4.83 -1.82 0.50
CA ILE A 66 -3.96 -2.14 1.64
C ILE A 66 -3.07 -3.30 1.20
N THR A 67 -1.78 -3.00 1.06
CA THR A 67 -0.77 -3.98 0.66
C THR A 67 -0.29 -4.73 1.89
N PRO A 68 -0.51 -6.04 2.01
CA PRO A 68 0.06 -6.84 3.08
C PRO A 68 1.59 -6.91 2.94
N VAL A 69 2.27 -7.11 4.07
CA VAL A 69 3.74 -7.24 4.11
C VAL A 69 4.12 -8.68 3.77
N TYR A 70 4.98 -8.84 2.76
CA TYR A 70 5.55 -10.12 2.36
C TYR A 70 7.07 -9.97 2.21
N LEU A 71 7.79 -11.04 2.50
CA LEU A 71 9.23 -11.13 2.21
C LEU A 71 9.43 -11.56 0.75
N LEU A 72 10.43 -10.99 0.08
CA LEU A 72 10.71 -11.30 -1.32
C LEU A 72 10.95 -12.81 -1.54
N ARG A 73 11.70 -13.44 -0.65
CA ARG A 73 11.96 -14.90 -0.65
C ARG A 73 10.70 -15.76 -0.56
N ASP A 74 9.65 -15.28 0.10
CA ASP A 74 8.41 -16.04 0.23
C ASP A 74 7.58 -15.94 -1.05
N ILE A 75 7.67 -14.81 -1.77
CA ILE A 75 7.01 -14.59 -3.05
C ILE A 75 7.66 -15.44 -4.16
N ALA A 76 8.98 -15.68 -4.08
CA ALA A 76 9.71 -16.52 -5.03
C ALA A 76 9.29 -18.00 -5.00
N ILE A 77 8.59 -18.45 -3.94
CA ILE A 77 8.09 -19.81 -3.81
C ILE A 77 6.69 -19.89 -4.44
N ARG A 78 6.57 -20.64 -5.55
CA ARG A 78 5.34 -20.73 -6.35
C ARG A 78 4.11 -21.16 -5.55
N GLU A 79 4.29 -22.09 -4.62
CA GLU A 79 3.21 -22.67 -3.82
C GLU A 79 2.72 -21.73 -2.70
N LYS A 80 3.42 -20.60 -2.46
CA LYS A 80 3.06 -19.63 -1.43
C LYS A 80 2.23 -18.48 -1.99
N GLU A 81 1.48 -17.86 -1.09
CA GLU A 81 0.89 -16.55 -1.38
C GLU A 81 2.00 -15.49 -1.50
N PRO A 82 1.83 -14.48 -2.38
CA PRO A 82 0.63 -14.19 -3.17
C PRO A 82 0.53 -14.92 -4.52
N PHE A 83 1.56 -15.65 -4.96
CA PHE A 83 1.61 -16.25 -6.30
C PHE A 83 0.48 -17.28 -6.51
N ALA A 84 0.32 -18.21 -5.57
CA ALA A 84 -0.71 -19.25 -5.64
C ALA A 84 -2.14 -18.70 -5.77
N LEU A 85 -2.43 -17.51 -5.20
CA LEU A 85 -3.73 -16.87 -5.33
C LEU A 85 -3.98 -16.33 -6.75
N VAL A 86 -2.96 -15.74 -7.37
CA VAL A 86 -3.05 -15.25 -8.75
C VAL A 86 -3.23 -16.42 -9.71
N GLU A 87 -2.41 -17.47 -9.56
CA GLU A 87 -2.48 -18.67 -10.39
C GLU A 87 -3.87 -19.30 -10.32
N LYS A 88 -4.39 -19.52 -9.11
CA LYS A 88 -5.74 -20.05 -8.91
C LYS A 88 -6.81 -19.17 -9.56
N SER A 89 -6.78 -17.85 -9.32
CA SER A 89 -7.78 -16.94 -9.90
C SER A 89 -7.72 -16.88 -11.43
N PHE A 90 -6.54 -17.08 -12.01
CA PHE A 90 -6.36 -17.20 -13.45
C PHE A 90 -6.94 -18.52 -13.99
N GLU A 91 -6.69 -19.64 -13.32
CA GLU A 91 -7.25 -20.95 -13.68
C GLU A 91 -8.78 -20.97 -13.60
N ASP A 92 -9.35 -20.38 -12.55
CA ASP A 92 -10.79 -20.25 -12.35
C ASP A 92 -11.42 -19.40 -13.48
N LEU A 93 -10.76 -18.30 -13.87
CA LEU A 93 -11.17 -17.46 -14.99
C LEU A 93 -11.09 -18.19 -16.33
N ALA A 94 -10.00 -18.93 -16.58
CA ALA A 94 -9.79 -19.69 -17.80
C ALA A 94 -10.81 -20.84 -17.94
N SER A 95 -11.14 -21.50 -16.83
CA SER A 95 -12.08 -22.61 -16.79
C SER A 95 -13.53 -22.15 -16.93
N GLN A 96 -13.88 -21.04 -16.29
CA GLN A 96 -15.24 -20.48 -16.34
C GLN A 96 -15.21 -18.95 -16.44
N PRO A 97 -15.24 -18.39 -17.65
CA PRO A 97 -15.28 -16.94 -17.83
C PRO A 97 -16.59 -16.34 -17.29
N SER A 98 -16.53 -15.71 -16.12
CA SER A 98 -17.66 -15.04 -15.47
C SER A 98 -17.25 -13.65 -14.99
N ARG A 99 -18.21 -12.73 -14.84
CA ARG A 99 -17.94 -11.39 -14.28
C ARG A 99 -17.26 -11.46 -12.92
N THR A 100 -17.63 -12.44 -12.10
CA THR A 100 -17.03 -12.68 -10.79
C THR A 100 -15.57 -13.09 -10.91
N HIS A 101 -15.24 -14.09 -11.76
CA HIS A 101 -13.86 -14.55 -11.92
C HIS A 101 -12.96 -13.48 -12.56
N VAL A 102 -13.50 -12.65 -13.45
CA VAL A 102 -12.77 -11.49 -13.99
C VAL A 102 -12.41 -10.52 -12.86
N SER A 103 -13.37 -10.19 -11.99
CA SER A 103 -13.13 -9.27 -10.87
C SER A 103 -12.16 -9.83 -9.82
N GLU A 104 -12.24 -11.13 -9.52
CA GLU A 104 -11.33 -11.80 -8.58
C GLU A 104 -9.90 -11.85 -9.14
N TYR A 105 -9.74 -12.23 -10.41
CA TYR A 105 -8.43 -12.19 -11.07
C TYR A 105 -7.86 -10.77 -11.10
N GLU A 106 -8.67 -9.76 -11.44
CA GLU A 106 -8.24 -8.36 -11.44
C GLU A 106 -7.78 -7.90 -10.05
N TYR A 107 -8.50 -8.28 -8.99
CA TYR A 107 -8.11 -8.00 -7.62
C TYR A 107 -6.76 -8.66 -7.29
N HIS A 108 -6.62 -9.96 -7.55
CA HIS A 108 -5.42 -10.72 -7.20
C HIS A 108 -4.19 -10.26 -7.99
N ILE A 109 -4.31 -9.98 -9.30
CA ILE A 109 -3.17 -9.49 -10.09
C ILE A 109 -2.72 -8.09 -9.64
N ARG A 110 -3.66 -7.17 -9.35
CA ARG A 110 -3.32 -5.83 -8.82
C ARG A 110 -2.66 -5.92 -7.44
N MET A 111 -3.15 -6.83 -6.60
CA MET A 111 -2.58 -7.08 -5.29
C MET A 111 -1.17 -7.66 -5.39
N PHE A 112 -0.97 -8.66 -6.24
CA PHE A 112 0.33 -9.28 -6.49
C PHE A 112 1.39 -8.25 -6.92
N VAL A 113 1.07 -7.42 -7.92
CA VAL A 113 1.99 -6.36 -8.37
C VAL A 113 2.32 -5.38 -7.24
N SER A 114 1.32 -5.02 -6.42
CA SER A 114 1.53 -4.13 -5.27
C SER A 114 2.44 -4.76 -4.21
N ILE A 115 2.25 -6.04 -3.91
CA ILE A 115 3.05 -6.82 -2.97
C ILE A 115 4.49 -6.95 -3.46
N VAL A 116 4.70 -7.40 -4.70
CA VAL A 116 6.05 -7.55 -5.30
C VAL A 116 6.80 -6.24 -5.26
N LYS A 117 6.17 -5.14 -5.70
CA LYS A 117 6.78 -3.80 -5.65
C LYS A 117 7.17 -3.40 -4.23
N SER A 118 6.32 -3.68 -3.24
CA SER A 118 6.61 -3.37 -1.85
C SER A 118 7.76 -4.21 -1.31
N ALA A 119 7.74 -5.53 -1.55
CA ALA A 119 8.76 -6.46 -1.09
C ALA A 119 10.14 -6.12 -1.67
N LEU A 120 10.23 -5.84 -2.98
CA LEU A 120 11.48 -5.38 -3.61
C LEU A 120 12.03 -4.13 -2.95
N ARG A 121 11.18 -3.13 -2.70
CA ARG A 121 11.61 -1.88 -2.07
C ARG A 121 12.09 -2.12 -0.63
N GLU A 122 11.36 -2.91 0.15
CA GLU A 122 11.78 -3.20 1.53
C GLU A 122 13.08 -4.00 1.58
N ASP A 123 13.30 -4.94 0.66
CA ASP A 123 14.54 -5.72 0.60
C ASP A 123 15.73 -4.86 0.18
N ILE A 124 15.56 -3.95 -0.81
CA ILE A 124 16.57 -2.95 -1.16
C ILE A 124 16.86 -2.02 0.03
N ASN A 125 15.83 -1.55 0.72
CA ASN A 125 16.02 -0.72 1.91
C ASN A 125 16.76 -1.49 3.01
N HIS A 126 16.50 -2.79 3.16
CA HIS A 126 17.21 -3.63 4.12
C HIS A 126 18.70 -3.72 3.78
N ILE A 127 19.05 -3.92 2.50
CA ILE A 127 20.44 -3.93 2.03
C ILE A 127 21.12 -2.58 2.30
N LEU A 128 20.49 -1.47 1.88
CA LEU A 128 21.09 -0.13 1.98
C LEU A 128 21.27 0.36 3.42
N ASN A 129 20.38 -0.06 4.32
CA ASN A 129 20.44 0.31 5.73
C ASN A 129 21.12 -0.76 6.59
N ASN A 130 21.65 -1.84 5.98
CA ASN A 130 22.40 -2.82 6.73
C ASN A 130 23.74 -2.19 7.17
N GLY A 131 23.90 -2.00 8.47
CA GLY A 131 25.10 -1.39 9.06
C GLY A 131 26.31 -2.33 9.12
N ILE A 132 26.18 -3.55 8.60
CA ILE A 132 27.20 -4.60 8.62
C ILE A 132 27.67 -4.84 7.19
N ASN A 133 28.92 -4.45 6.88
CA ASN A 133 29.46 -4.52 5.52
C ASN A 133 29.66 -5.96 5.04
N GLU A 134 29.98 -6.88 5.95
CA GLU A 134 30.22 -8.28 5.67
C GLU A 134 28.98 -9.01 5.12
N ASP A 135 27.79 -8.53 5.48
CA ASP A 135 26.52 -9.13 5.07
C ASP A 135 26.05 -8.66 3.69
N ILE A 136 26.59 -7.56 3.16
CA ILE A 136 26.10 -6.91 1.94
C ILE A 136 26.17 -7.87 0.74
N GLU A 137 27.28 -8.60 0.59
CA GLU A 137 27.47 -9.55 -0.50
C GLU A 137 26.39 -10.64 -0.47
N TYR A 138 26.19 -11.26 0.70
CA TYR A 138 25.16 -12.28 0.89
C TYR A 138 23.74 -11.74 0.62
N LEU A 139 23.43 -10.53 1.09
CA LEU A 139 22.10 -9.95 0.90
C LEU A 139 21.83 -9.59 -0.56
N VAL A 140 22.84 -9.09 -1.29
CA VAL A 140 22.74 -8.82 -2.73
C VAL A 140 22.54 -10.12 -3.51
N ASP A 141 23.30 -11.17 -3.20
CA ASP A 141 23.14 -12.48 -3.84
C ASP A 141 21.75 -13.08 -3.58
N SER A 142 21.28 -13.00 -2.33
CA SER A 142 19.92 -13.40 -1.97
C SER A 142 18.88 -12.60 -2.75
N TYR A 143 19.02 -11.28 -2.85
CA TYR A 143 18.11 -10.44 -3.64
C TYR A 143 18.07 -10.85 -5.12
N VAL A 144 19.23 -11.03 -5.75
CA VAL A 144 19.32 -11.46 -7.16
C VAL A 144 18.66 -12.83 -7.35
N SER A 145 18.93 -13.79 -6.47
CA SER A 145 18.34 -15.14 -6.54
C SER A 145 16.81 -15.17 -6.41
N ASN A 146 16.22 -14.20 -5.72
CA ASN A 146 14.77 -14.13 -5.51
C ASN A 146 14.06 -13.27 -6.58
N THR A 147 14.80 -12.64 -7.50
CA THR A 147 14.24 -11.79 -8.57
C THR A 147 14.37 -12.36 -9.98
N GLY A 148 15.30 -13.31 -10.19
CA GLY A 148 15.53 -14.00 -11.47
C GLY A 148 14.95 -15.40 -11.51
#